data_AF-E1JY55-F1
#
_entry.id   AF-E1JY55-F1
#
_cell.length_a   1.000
_cell.length_b   1.000
_cell.length_c   1.000
_cell.angle_alpha   90.00
_cell.angle_beta   90.00
_cell.angle_gamma   90.00
#
_symmetry.space_group_name_H-M   'P 1'
#
loop_
_entity.id
_entity.type
_entity.pdbx_description
1 polymer ?
#
loop_
_entity_poly.entity_id
_entity_poly.type
_entity_poly.pdbx_seq_one_letter_code
_entity_poly.pdbx_strand_id
1 'polypeptide(L)'
;MAQGVKDFVDVLFKLAVVAGVAAFLYIYAGTRSVGRYQYIANGELEYVMDTTTGIIYQGGSSMNHITGQETLGGKAREPLGGKARR
;
A
#
# COMPACT_ATOMS: atom_id res chain seq x y z
N MET A 1 -41.57 -23.57 8.97
CA MET A 1 -41.49 -22.10 8.79
C MET A 1 -42.32 -21.72 7.58
N ALA A 2 -43.11 -20.64 7.67
CA ALA A 2 -43.95 -20.17 6.57
C ALA A 2 -43.08 -19.65 5.40
N GLN A 3 -43.52 -19.90 4.16
CA GLN A 3 -42.78 -19.54 2.93
C GLN A 3 -42.42 -18.05 2.90
N GLY A 4 -43.37 -17.17 3.24
CA GLY A 4 -43.13 -15.72 3.26
C GLY A 4 -42.05 -15.26 4.26
N VAL A 5 -41.80 -16.02 5.33
CA VAL A 5 -40.71 -15.71 6.27
C VAL A 5 -39.35 -16.04 5.66
N LYS A 6 -39.25 -17.15 4.90
CA LYS A 6 -38.02 -17.50 4.19
C LYS A 6 -37.67 -16.45 3.13
N ASP A 7 -38.67 -16.02 2.36
CA ASP A 7 -38.45 -15.04 1.29
C ASP A 7 -38.02 -13.68 1.86
N PHE A 8 -38.62 -13.24 2.97
CA PHE A 8 -38.22 -12.02 3.65
C PHE A 8 -36.78 -12.08 4.18
N VAL A 9 -36.40 -13.21 4.80
CA VAL A 9 -35.04 -13.42 5.30
C VAL A 9 -34.02 -13.45 4.16
N ASP A 10 -34.36 -14.08 3.03
CA ASP A 10 -33.49 -14.13 1.84
C ASP A 10 -33.26 -12.72 1.25
N VAL A 11 -34.31 -11.90 1.16
CA VAL A 11 -34.20 -10.51 0.70
C VAL A 11 -33.32 -9.68 1.64
N LEU A 12 -33.54 -9.78 2.95
CA LEU A 12 -32.71 -9.07 3.93
C LEU A 12 -31.25 -9.49 3.88
N PHE A 13 -30.99 -10.79 3.74
CA PHE A 13 -29.63 -11.31 3.62
C PHE A 13 -28.92 -10.74 2.38
N LYS A 14 -29.59 -10.75 1.23
CA LYS A 14 -29.03 -10.18 -0.01
C LYS A 14 -28.72 -8.70 0.13
N LEU A 15 -29.62 -7.92 0.74
CA LEU A 15 -29.40 -6.50 1.00
C LEU A 15 -28.21 -6.28 1.95
N ALA A 16 -28.09 -7.09 3.01
CA ALA A 16 -26.99 -7.02 3.95
C ALA A 16 -25.63 -7.33 3.28
N VAL A 17 -25.59 -8.34 2.39
CA VAL A 17 -24.39 -8.68 1.62
C VAL A 17 -23.97 -7.51 0.71
N VAL A 18 -24.91 -6.92 -0.03
CA VAL A 18 -24.63 -5.78 -0.90
C VAL A 18 -24.11 -4.58 -0.09
N ALA A 19 -24.77 -4.25 1.01
CA ALA A 19 -24.33 -3.17 1.89
C ALA A 19 -22.94 -3.44 2.50
N GLY A 20 -22.67 -4.67 2.91
CA GLY A 20 -21.37 -5.09 3.44
C GLY A 20 -20.25 -4.96 2.41
N VAL A 21 -20.49 -5.41 1.17
CA VAL A 21 -19.52 -5.26 0.07
C VAL A 21 -19.26 -3.79 -0.24
N ALA A 22 -20.31 -2.96 -0.30
CA ALA A 22 -20.16 -1.53 -0.55
C ALA A 22 -19.35 -0.82 0.55
N ALA A 23 -19.64 -1.11 1.81
CA ALA A 23 -18.88 -0.57 2.94
C ALA A 23 -17.42 -1.02 2.93
N PHE A 24 -17.16 -2.30 2.64
CA PHE A 24 -15.81 -2.82 2.48
C PHE A 24 -15.04 -2.10 1.37
N LEU A 25 -15.65 -1.93 0.19
CA LEU A 25 -15.01 -1.24 -0.93
C LEU A 25 -14.72 0.23 -0.61
N TYR A 26 -15.62 0.91 0.09
CA TYR A 26 -15.40 2.30 0.53
C TYR A 26 -14.20 2.42 1.46
N ILE A 27 -14.11 1.56 2.48
CA ILE A 27 -13.00 1.55 3.43
C ILE A 27 -11.70 1.16 2.72
N TYR A 28 -11.74 0.14 1.85
CA TYR A 28 -10.59 -0.30 1.08
C TYR A 28 -10.06 0.80 0.15
N ALA A 29 -10.96 1.54 -0.50
CA ALA A 29 -10.59 2.66 -1.36
C ALA A 29 -9.98 3.84 -0.57
N GLY A 30 -10.47 4.10 0.65
CA GLY A 30 -9.89 5.14 1.52
C GLY A 30 -8.56 4.76 2.16
N THR A 31 -8.33 3.45 2.40
CA THR A 31 -7.12 2.95 3.06
C THR A 31 -6.01 2.52 2.09
N ARG A 32 -6.33 2.29 0.82
CA ARG A 32 -5.30 1.97 -0.18
C ARG A 32 -4.41 3.18 -0.40
N SER A 33 -3.13 3.07 -0.04
CA SER A 33 -2.10 4.06 -0.36
C SER A 33 -1.63 3.90 -1.81
N VAL A 34 -2.57 3.90 -2.76
CA VAL A 34 -2.26 3.78 -4.20
C VAL A 34 -1.55 5.05 -4.65
N GLY A 35 -0.35 4.90 -5.19
CA GLY A 35 0.48 6.03 -5.64
C GLY A 35 1.26 6.74 -4.54
N ARG A 36 1.25 6.21 -3.29
CA ARG A 36 2.04 6.80 -2.20
C ARG A 36 3.55 6.66 -2.45
N TYR A 37 4.01 5.52 -2.95
CA TYR A 37 5.42 5.35 -3.31
C TYR A 37 5.56 5.37 -4.81
N GLN A 38 6.27 6.36 -5.33
CA GLN A 38 6.58 6.49 -6.75
C GLN A 38 8.04 6.11 -6.98
N TYR A 39 8.27 5.13 -7.85
CA TYR A 39 9.60 4.79 -8.32
C TYR A 39 9.97 5.71 -9.49
N ILE A 40 11.15 6.33 -9.40
CA ILE A 40 11.68 7.25 -10.41
C ILE A 40 13.04 6.69 -10.83
N ALA A 41 13.16 6.36 -12.11
CA ALA A 41 14.40 5.98 -12.76
C ALA A 41 14.63 6.92 -13.94
N ASN A 42 15.67 7.76 -13.86
CA ASN A 42 16.04 8.71 -14.91
C ASN A 42 17.53 8.55 -15.25
N GLY A 43 17.86 7.44 -15.91
CA GLY A 43 19.21 7.12 -16.39
C GLY A 43 20.21 6.84 -15.28
N GLU A 44 20.70 7.89 -14.63
CA GLU A 44 21.71 7.84 -13.57
C GLU A 44 21.11 7.83 -12.15
N LEU A 45 19.84 8.23 -12.01
CA LEU A 45 19.16 8.35 -10.72
C LEU A 45 18.04 7.33 -10.61
N GLU A 46 18.16 6.44 -9.61
CA GLU A 46 17.09 5.54 -9.18
C GLU A 46 16.74 5.80 -7.72
N TYR A 47 15.50 6.20 -7.45
CA TYR A 47 15.01 6.44 -6.10
C TYR A 47 13.50 6.20 -5.98
N VAL A 48 13.04 5.96 -4.76
CA VAL A 48 11.61 5.86 -4.42
C VAL A 48 11.20 7.10 -3.65
N MET A 49 10.11 7.74 -4.04
CA MET A 49 9.58 8.90 -3.33
C MET A 49 8.24 8.55 -2.67
N ASP A 50 8.10 8.80 -1.36
CA ASP A 50 6.79 8.92 -0.71
C ASP A 50 6.16 10.25 -1.15
N THR A 51 5.20 10.20 -2.06
CA THR A 51 4.51 11.36 -2.63
C THR A 51 3.61 12.07 -1.62
N THR A 52 3.29 11.42 -0.50
CA THR A 52 2.47 12.02 0.57
C THR A 52 3.33 12.81 1.55
N THR A 53 4.51 12.30 1.91
CA THR A 53 5.39 12.93 2.90
C THR A 53 6.55 13.70 2.29
N GLY A 54 6.85 13.45 1.02
CA GLY A 54 8.02 13.99 0.35
C GLY A 54 9.33 13.30 0.73
N ILE A 55 9.30 12.16 1.39
CA ILE A 55 10.55 11.45 1.73
C ILE A 55 11.05 10.71 0.49
N ILE A 56 12.29 10.97 0.10
CA ILE A 56 13.02 10.27 -0.96
C ILE A 56 13.84 9.16 -0.30
N TYR A 57 13.81 7.96 -0.86
CA TYR A 57 14.57 6.79 -0.44
C TYR A 57 15.53 6.39 -1.57
N GLN A 58 16.82 6.37 -1.29
CA GLN A 58 17.86 6.03 -2.25
C GLN A 58 19.01 5.27 -1.57
N GLY A 59 19.35 4.07 -2.07
CA GLY A 59 20.54 3.34 -1.63
C GLY A 59 20.65 3.04 -0.13
N GLY A 60 19.53 2.89 0.58
CA GLY A 60 19.50 2.68 2.04
C GLY A 60 19.54 3.96 2.88
N SER A 61 19.58 5.13 2.24
CA SER A 61 19.39 6.43 2.88
C SER A 61 18.02 7.00 2.54
N SER A 62 17.51 7.89 3.38
CA SER A 62 16.31 8.65 3.09
C SER A 62 16.50 10.14 3.35
N MET A 63 15.90 10.99 2.53
CA MET A 63 15.96 12.44 2.65
C MET A 63 14.55 13.02 2.58
N ASN A 64 14.17 13.86 3.53
CA ASN A 64 12.98 14.68 3.40
C ASN A 64 13.27 15.83 2.42
N HIS A 65 12.65 15.84 1.23
CA HIS A 65 12.95 16.87 0.23
C HIS A 65 12.44 18.27 0.61
N ILE A 66 11.55 18.38 1.60
CA ILE A 66 10.97 19.65 2.08
C ILE A 66 11.87 20.28 3.14
N THR A 67 12.32 19.49 4.11
CA THR A 67 13.11 19.99 5.25
C THR A 67 14.62 19.82 5.05
N GLY A 68 15.05 19.02 4.07
CA GLY A 68 16.46 18.68 3.85
C GLY A 68 17.04 17.73 4.90
N GLN A 69 16.21 17.19 5.81
CA GLN A 69 16.69 16.24 6.82
C GLN A 69 17.03 14.90 6.17
N GLU A 70 18.27 14.48 6.33
CA GLU A 70 18.78 13.19 5.87
C GLU A 70 18.81 12.18 7.03
N THR A 71 18.41 10.96 6.73
CA THR A 71 18.53 9.81 7.63
C THR A 71 19.31 8.75 6.88
N LEU A 72 20.54 8.52 7.34
CA LEU A 72 21.35 7.38 6.89
C LEU A 72 20.75 6.14 7.55
N GLY A 73 20.08 5.30 6.76
CA GLY A 73 19.58 4.02 7.24
C GLY A 73 20.77 3.15 7.64
N GLY A 74 20.93 2.93 8.94
CA GLY A 74 21.96 2.06 9.47
C GLY A 74 21.89 0.67 8.81
N LYS A 75 23.04 0.26 8.29
CA LYS A 75 23.35 -1.01 7.60
C LYS A 75 22.60 -1.25 6.28
N ALA A 76 23.37 -1.18 5.19
CA ALA A 76 23.09 -1.88 3.96
C ALA A 76 22.58 -3.29 4.28
N ARG A 77 21.37 -3.62 3.85
CA ARG A 77 20.92 -5.01 3.84
C ARG A 77 21.89 -5.76 2.94
N GLU A 78 22.57 -6.74 3.51
CA GLU A 78 23.30 -7.77 2.77
C GLU A 78 22.45 -8.20 1.57
N PRO A 79 23.00 -8.26 0.34
CA PRO A 79 22.26 -8.74 -0.80
C PRO A 79 21.87 -10.20 -0.54
N LEU A 80 20.57 -10.43 -0.31
CA LEU A 80 19.96 -11.76 -0.36
C LEU A 80 20.25 -12.36 -1.74
N GLY A 81 21.24 -13.25 -1.83
CA GLY A 81 21.43 -14.10 -3.00
C GLY A 81 22.84 -14.24 -3.58
N GLY A 82 23.89 -13.77 -2.91
CA GLY A 82 25.26 -14.06 -3.30
C GLY A 82 25.64 -15.52 -3.03
N LYS A 83 25.17 -16.48 -3.84
CA LYS A 83 25.80 -17.81 -3.88
C LYS A 83 27.23 -17.64 -4.39
N ALA A 84 28.17 -17.61 -3.45
CA ALA A 84 29.58 -17.83 -3.71
C ALA A 84 29.75 -19.19 -4.41
N ARG A 85 29.94 -19.18 -5.73
CA ARG A 85 30.56 -20.30 -6.43
C ARG A 85 32.07 -20.00 -6.45
N ARG A 86 32.80 -20.70 -5.60
CA ARG A 86 34.20 -21.05 -5.87
C ARG A 86 34.23 -22.14 -6.92
#